data_AF-R1EU02-F1
#
_entry.id   AF-R1EU02-F1
#
_cell.length_a   1.000
_cell.length_b   1.000
_cell.length_c   1.000
_cell.angle_alpha   90.00
_cell.angle_beta   90.00
_cell.angle_gamma   90.00
#
_symmetry.space_group_name_H-M   'P 1'
#
loop_
_entity.id
_entity.type
_entity.pdbx_description
1 polymer ?
#
loop_
_entity_poly.entity_id
_entity_poly.type
_entity_poly.pdbx_seq_one_letter_code
_entity_poly.pdbx_strand_id
1 'polypeptide(L)'
;MFVEQELLAPLLLGTSLIWLVSFAVVPYKYITDLHGAGAAVFSVLSLSGLTPEALTVAWSWPYFAVDLVKCAMDRDVPFFVHHALSLLVAGAGYNEPQLGLAGKGASRVMLIEWSALMLAHWNRDRSSRGRYVALVVGYFFNRIVYLGHLVYFAPDFSTPTTGREAVCLWTLRLLHALMCVWFAQLLGKRSKYSWSWHGGSAAYQQAKQQEEATPAPEPKAAAPLPAKAEPFPVSEEKAALMPRAGSPREPLAACSPNSETRTRRKTLMAQ
;
A
#
# COMPACT_ATOMS: atom_id res chain seq x y z
N MET A 1 0.56 31.77 8.36
CA MET A 1 1.90 31.36 7.94
C MET A 1 2.87 31.24 9.13
N PHE A 2 3.00 32.27 10.00
CA PHE A 2 3.86 32.21 11.20
C PHE A 2 3.57 31.04 12.17
N VAL A 3 2.30 30.73 12.43
CA VAL A 3 1.90 29.65 13.37
C VAL A 3 2.27 28.24 12.87
N GLU A 4 2.34 28.00 11.55
CA GLU A 4 2.69 26.68 11.02
C GLU A 4 4.20 26.39 11.12
N GLN A 5 5.05 27.39 10.92
CA GLN A 5 6.51 27.22 11.04
C GLN A 5 6.96 27.00 12.49
N GLU A 6 6.34 27.69 13.45
CA GLU A 6 6.65 27.51 14.88
C GLU A 6 6.23 26.13 15.40
N LEU A 7 5.18 25.53 14.82
CA LEU A 7 4.72 24.20 15.17
C LEU A 7 5.56 23.09 14.50
N LEU A 8 6.11 23.34 13.32
CA LEU A 8 6.77 22.29 12.52
C LEU A 8 8.03 21.75 13.20
N ALA A 9 8.90 22.61 13.73
CA ALA A 9 10.16 22.18 14.35
C ALA A 9 9.96 21.21 15.54
N PRO A 10 9.13 21.51 16.56
CA PRO A 10 8.88 20.58 17.65
C PRO A 10 8.16 19.32 17.18
N LEU A 11 7.25 19.42 16.21
CA LEU A 11 6.58 18.25 15.61
C LEU A 11 7.59 17.33 14.91
N LEU A 12 8.49 17.88 14.10
CA LEU A 12 9.54 17.11 13.42
C LEU A 12 10.44 16.39 14.41
N LEU A 13 10.82 17.04 15.52
CA LEU A 13 11.61 16.40 16.57
C LEU A 13 10.86 15.19 17.17
N GLY A 14 9.60 15.39 17.56
CA GLY A 14 8.78 14.35 18.17
C GLY A 14 8.52 13.17 17.22
N THR A 15 8.13 13.45 15.97
CA THR A 15 7.88 12.39 14.99
C THR A 15 9.15 11.70 14.50
N SER A 16 10.29 12.41 14.45
CA SER A 16 11.59 11.78 14.17
C SER A 16 11.92 10.70 15.22
N LEU A 17 11.70 10.99 16.50
CA LEU A 17 11.92 10.00 17.55
C LEU A 17 10.97 8.80 17.41
N ILE A 18 9.69 9.06 17.12
CA ILE A 18 8.69 8.00 16.88
C ILE A 18 9.16 7.08 15.73
N TRP A 19 9.61 7.66 14.60
CA TRP A 19 10.05 6.86 13.46
C TRP A 19 11.35 6.11 13.71
N LEU A 20 12.35 6.76 14.33
CA LEU A 20 13.60 6.08 14.69
C LEU A 20 13.34 4.87 15.59
N VAL A 21 12.51 5.02 16.63
CA VAL A 21 12.12 3.92 17.51
C VAL A 21 11.33 2.86 16.75
N SER A 22 10.36 3.26 15.92
CA SER A 22 9.54 2.34 15.14
C SER A 22 10.38 1.48 14.20
N PHE A 23 11.35 2.06 13.49
CA PHE A 23 12.29 1.33 12.64
C PHE A 23 13.22 0.39 13.41
N ALA A 24 13.50 0.67 14.68
CA ALA A 24 14.31 -0.19 15.53
C ALA A 24 13.54 -1.41 16.08
N VAL A 25 12.23 -1.27 16.37
CA VAL A 25 11.48 -2.29 17.14
C VAL A 25 10.30 -2.92 16.41
N VAL A 26 9.73 -2.24 15.41
CA VAL A 26 8.54 -2.70 14.69
C VAL A 26 8.96 -3.38 13.39
N PRO A 27 8.38 -4.55 13.04
CA PRO A 27 8.62 -5.16 11.74
C PRO A 27 8.28 -4.20 10.60
N TYR A 28 9.20 -4.05 9.64
CA TYR A 28 9.11 -3.07 8.55
C TYR A 28 7.75 -3.01 7.85
N LYS A 29 7.12 -4.18 7.62
CA LYS A 29 5.78 -4.27 7.02
C LYS A 29 4.72 -3.45 7.77
N TYR A 30 4.78 -3.36 9.09
CA TYR A 30 3.80 -2.58 9.87
C TYR A 30 4.16 -1.10 9.92
N ILE A 31 5.44 -0.75 9.75
CA ILE A 31 5.89 0.64 9.64
C ILE A 31 5.29 1.27 8.39
N THR A 32 5.35 0.59 7.25
CA THR A 32 4.74 1.07 5.99
C THR A 32 3.22 1.24 6.12
N ASP A 33 2.54 0.33 6.82
CA ASP A 33 1.09 0.45 7.06
C ASP A 33 0.78 1.67 7.93
N LEU A 34 1.53 1.83 9.04
CA LEU A 34 1.35 2.93 9.97
C LEU A 34 1.57 4.27 9.28
N HIS A 35 2.64 4.39 8.50
CA HIS A 35 2.94 5.60 7.74
C HIS A 35 1.83 5.89 6.74
N GLY A 36 1.49 4.94 5.87
CA GLY A 36 0.50 5.15 4.81
C GLY A 36 -0.88 5.52 5.36
N ALA A 37 -1.31 4.90 6.47
CA ALA A 37 -2.57 5.21 7.12
C ALA A 37 -2.55 6.62 7.72
N GLY A 38 -1.49 6.96 8.48
CA GLY A 38 -1.36 8.29 9.08
C GLY A 38 -1.22 9.39 8.02
N ALA A 39 -0.44 9.16 6.96
CA ALA A 39 -0.27 10.11 5.87
C ALA A 39 -1.59 10.42 5.18
N ALA A 40 -2.42 9.40 4.91
CA ALA A 40 -3.74 9.60 4.34
C ALA A 40 -4.69 10.35 5.29
N VAL A 41 -4.73 9.97 6.58
CA VAL A 41 -5.58 10.63 7.57
C VAL A 41 -5.19 12.10 7.74
N PHE A 42 -3.91 12.41 7.98
CA PHE A 42 -3.46 13.79 8.14
C PHE A 42 -3.65 14.61 6.87
N SER A 43 -3.45 14.01 5.69
CA SER A 43 -3.72 14.67 4.40
C SER A 43 -5.19 15.06 4.26
N VAL A 44 -6.13 14.14 4.55
CA VAL A 44 -7.57 14.41 4.48
C VAL A 44 -8.00 15.47 5.49
N LEU A 45 -7.55 15.36 6.74
CA LEU A 45 -7.87 16.34 7.79
C LEU A 45 -7.32 17.74 7.45
N SER A 46 -6.11 17.80 6.91
CA SER A 46 -5.47 19.04 6.48
C SER A 46 -6.22 19.67 5.31
N LEU A 47 -6.59 18.88 4.30
CA LEU A 47 -7.38 19.35 3.15
C LEU A 47 -8.79 19.78 3.52
N SER A 48 -9.35 19.22 4.58
CA SER A 48 -10.66 19.60 5.14
C SER A 48 -10.59 20.84 6.04
N GLY A 49 -9.40 21.40 6.26
CA GLY A 49 -9.18 22.55 7.14
C GLY A 49 -9.24 22.24 8.64
N LEU A 50 -9.30 20.96 9.02
CA LEU A 50 -9.41 20.53 10.42
C LEU A 50 -8.06 20.52 11.15
N THR A 51 -6.96 20.34 10.41
CA THR A 51 -5.61 20.31 10.97
C THR A 51 -4.63 21.17 10.15
N PRO A 52 -3.56 21.70 10.78
CA PRO A 52 -2.48 22.36 10.04
C PRO A 52 -1.76 21.37 9.12
N GLU A 53 -1.21 21.86 8.02
CA GLU A 53 -0.45 21.01 7.08
C GLU A 53 0.85 20.50 7.70
N ALA A 54 1.40 21.24 8.65
CA ALA A 54 2.58 20.88 9.42
C ALA A 54 2.49 19.47 10.05
N LEU A 55 1.29 18.98 10.40
CA LEU A 55 1.12 17.62 10.93
C LEU A 55 1.35 16.55 9.85
N THR A 56 0.83 16.75 8.64
CA THR A 56 1.08 15.83 7.52
C THR A 56 2.56 15.78 7.19
N VAL A 57 3.20 16.96 7.12
CA VAL A 57 4.64 17.07 6.84
C VAL A 57 5.45 16.40 7.95
N ALA A 58 5.18 16.73 9.21
CA ALA A 58 5.90 16.14 10.33
C ALA A 58 5.72 14.64 10.44
N TRP A 59 4.54 14.10 10.06
CA TRP A 59 4.32 12.67 10.03
C TRP A 59 5.15 11.97 8.95
N SER A 60 5.19 12.51 7.73
CA SER A 60 5.78 11.82 6.58
C SER A 60 7.26 12.09 6.35
N TRP A 61 7.76 13.29 6.67
CA TRP A 61 9.16 13.65 6.39
C TRP A 61 10.18 12.79 7.13
N PRO A 62 10.12 12.64 8.46
CA PRO A 62 11.10 11.82 9.15
C PRO A 62 10.95 10.33 8.81
N TYR A 63 9.73 9.86 8.50
CA TYR A 63 9.54 8.51 7.94
C TYR A 63 10.39 8.33 6.68
N PHE A 64 10.20 9.19 5.67
CA PHE A 64 10.93 9.05 4.41
C PHE A 64 12.44 9.26 4.60
N ALA A 65 12.87 10.12 5.52
CA ALA A 65 14.29 10.31 5.80
C ALA A 65 14.93 9.03 6.36
N VAL A 66 14.28 8.39 7.34
CA VAL A 66 14.76 7.13 7.92
C VAL A 66 14.70 6.00 6.89
N ASP A 67 13.61 5.94 6.12
CA ASP A 67 13.41 4.89 5.11
C ASP A 67 14.39 5.03 3.93
N LEU A 68 14.76 6.26 3.57
CA LEU A 68 15.77 6.54 2.56
C LEU A 68 17.15 5.99 2.98
N VAL A 69 17.55 6.21 4.24
CA VAL A 69 18.79 5.66 4.79
C VAL A 69 18.75 4.14 4.76
N LYS A 70 17.61 3.54 5.15
CA LYS A 70 17.42 2.09 5.08
C LYS A 70 17.55 1.56 3.66
N CYS A 71 16.89 2.20 2.67
CA CYS A 71 17.00 1.82 1.26
C CYS A 71 18.43 1.93 0.74
N ALA A 72 19.20 2.93 1.18
CA ALA A 72 20.61 3.07 0.83
C ALA A 72 21.46 1.93 1.41
N MET A 73 21.23 1.55 2.68
CA MET A 73 21.90 0.41 3.32
C MET A 73 21.56 -0.92 2.62
N ASP A 74 20.29 -1.10 2.27
CA ASP A 74 19.77 -2.30 1.62
C ASP A 74 20.04 -2.32 0.10
N ARG A 75 20.65 -1.25 -0.45
CA ARG A 75 20.93 -1.03 -1.88
C ARG A 75 19.71 -1.13 -2.79
N ASP A 76 18.54 -0.75 -2.28
CA ASP A 76 17.29 -0.70 -3.04
C ASP A 76 17.19 0.64 -3.81
N VAL A 77 17.85 0.70 -4.96
CA VAL A 77 17.95 1.92 -5.78
C VAL A 77 16.58 2.45 -6.24
N PRO A 78 15.63 1.62 -6.74
CA PRO A 78 14.31 2.11 -7.13
C PRO A 78 13.54 2.78 -5.99
N PHE A 79 13.52 2.17 -4.80
CA PHE A 79 12.83 2.75 -3.64
C PHE A 79 13.57 3.95 -3.07
N PHE A 80 14.91 3.95 -3.09
CA PHE A 80 15.71 5.11 -2.73
C PHE A 80 15.32 6.34 -3.58
N VAL A 81 15.28 6.19 -4.91
CA VAL A 81 14.92 7.30 -5.82
C VAL A 81 13.51 7.80 -5.53
N HIS A 82 12.55 6.89 -5.32
CA HIS A 82 11.17 7.27 -4.99
C HIS A 82 11.07 8.04 -3.67
N HIS A 83 11.74 7.60 -2.61
CA HIS A 83 11.72 8.30 -1.33
C HIS A 83 12.44 9.65 -1.39
N ALA A 84 13.54 9.75 -2.14
CA ALA A 84 14.24 11.02 -2.36
C ALA A 84 13.34 12.03 -3.09
N LEU A 85 12.66 11.59 -4.16
CA LEU A 85 11.69 12.41 -4.87
C LEU A 85 10.51 12.80 -3.97
N SER A 86 10.01 11.87 -3.14
CA SER A 86 8.88 12.13 -2.23
C SER A 86 9.24 13.16 -1.15
N LEU A 87 10.46 13.11 -0.59
CA LEU A 87 10.99 14.11 0.34
C LEU A 87 11.08 15.50 -0.30
N LEU A 88 11.70 15.57 -1.48
CA LEU A 88 11.88 16.83 -2.22
C LEU A 88 10.53 17.46 -2.57
N VAL A 89 9.58 16.64 -3.02
CA VAL A 89 8.25 17.11 -3.42
C VAL A 89 7.41 17.53 -2.22
N ALA A 90 7.38 16.74 -1.13
CA ALA A 90 6.67 17.13 0.09
C ALA A 90 7.24 18.44 0.67
N GLY A 91 8.56 18.59 0.61
CA GLY A 91 9.25 19.80 1.04
C GLY A 91 8.97 21.01 0.18
N ALA A 92 8.96 20.82 -1.13
CA ALA A 92 8.55 21.85 -2.06
C ALA A 92 7.11 22.29 -1.82
N GLY A 93 6.19 21.33 -1.70
CA GLY A 93 4.76 21.59 -1.51
C GLY A 93 4.41 22.32 -0.21
N TYR A 94 5.22 22.17 0.84
CA TYR A 94 5.07 22.92 2.09
C TYR A 94 5.66 24.33 2.02
N ASN A 95 6.79 24.50 1.33
CA ASN A 95 7.55 25.75 1.33
C ASN A 95 7.26 26.66 0.11
N GLU A 96 6.39 26.25 -0.80
CA GLU A 96 5.98 27.03 -1.98
C GLU A 96 4.48 27.34 -1.97
N PRO A 97 4.06 28.59 -1.70
CA PRO A 97 2.65 28.96 -1.57
C PRO A 97 1.81 28.71 -2.82
N GLN A 98 2.40 28.80 -4.02
CA GLN A 98 1.66 28.71 -5.28
C GLN A 98 1.54 27.27 -5.78
N LEU A 99 2.54 26.41 -5.56
CA LEU A 99 2.32 24.95 -5.54
C LEU A 99 1.37 24.54 -4.40
N GLY A 100 0.99 25.47 -3.54
CA GLY A 100 0.21 25.20 -2.34
C GLY A 100 -1.29 25.09 -2.55
N LEU A 101 -1.93 25.51 -3.66
CA LEU A 101 -3.41 25.46 -3.80
C LEU A 101 -4.11 25.84 -2.45
N ALA A 102 -3.80 27.02 -1.92
CA ALA A 102 -4.10 27.46 -0.54
C ALA A 102 -3.24 26.86 0.61
N GLY A 103 -1.93 26.62 0.39
CA GLY A 103 -1.01 26.14 1.45
C GLY A 103 -1.29 24.71 1.94
N LYS A 104 -1.76 23.85 1.02
CA LYS A 104 -2.07 22.43 1.26
C LYS A 104 -1.36 21.52 0.24
N GLY A 105 -0.19 21.93 -0.24
CA GLY A 105 0.53 21.26 -1.33
C GLY A 105 1.06 19.90 -0.91
N ALA A 106 1.68 19.81 0.27
CA ALA A 106 2.23 18.56 0.79
C ALA A 106 1.12 17.53 1.03
N SER A 107 -0.03 17.95 1.55
CA SER A 107 -1.19 17.09 1.85
C SER A 107 -1.78 16.48 0.57
N ARG A 108 -1.86 17.24 -0.52
CA ARG A 108 -2.31 16.70 -1.81
C ARG A 108 -1.35 15.67 -2.36
N VAL A 109 -0.04 15.93 -2.28
CA VAL A 109 0.96 14.96 -2.73
C VAL A 109 0.93 13.72 -1.84
N MET A 110 0.91 13.85 -0.52
CA MET A 110 0.95 12.71 0.42
C MET A 110 -0.29 11.82 0.33
N LEU A 111 -1.41 12.33 -0.18
CA LEU A 111 -2.60 11.51 -0.41
C LEU A 111 -2.36 10.37 -1.42
N ILE A 112 -1.32 10.47 -2.28
CA ILE A 112 -0.94 9.38 -3.19
C ILE A 112 -0.36 8.16 -2.46
N GLU A 113 0.07 8.32 -1.21
CA GLU A 113 0.63 7.23 -0.40
C GLU A 113 -0.46 6.28 0.11
N TRP A 114 -1.74 6.64 -0.01
CA TRP A 114 -2.84 5.74 0.31
C TRP A 114 -2.75 4.40 -0.45
N SER A 115 -2.42 4.44 -1.74
CA SER A 115 -2.26 3.23 -2.54
C SER A 115 -1.04 2.38 -2.15
N ALA A 116 -0.09 2.91 -1.36
CA ALA A 116 1.01 2.12 -0.80
C ALA A 116 0.51 1.08 0.21
N LEU A 117 -0.58 1.37 0.94
CA LEU A 117 -1.21 0.40 1.84
C LEU A 117 -1.74 -0.82 1.08
N MET A 118 -2.41 -0.56 -0.04
CA MET A 118 -2.91 -1.63 -0.90
C MET A 118 -1.76 -2.46 -1.47
N LEU A 119 -0.64 -1.82 -1.81
CA LEU A 119 0.56 -2.49 -2.29
C LEU A 119 1.17 -3.38 -1.20
N ALA A 120 1.27 -2.89 0.03
CA ALA A 120 1.74 -3.65 1.17
C ALA A 120 0.83 -4.85 1.47
N HIS A 121 -0.49 -4.67 1.42
CA HIS A 121 -1.47 -5.73 1.66
C HIS A 121 -1.42 -6.83 0.60
N TRP A 122 -1.25 -6.44 -0.67
CA TRP A 122 -1.04 -7.40 -1.77
C TRP A 122 0.32 -8.10 -1.67
N ASN A 123 1.38 -7.41 -1.25
CA ASN A 123 2.69 -8.04 -1.05
C ASN A 123 2.67 -9.11 0.04
N ARG A 124 1.85 -8.93 1.10
CA ARG A 124 1.66 -9.94 2.16
C ARG A 124 0.91 -11.18 1.69
N ASP A 125 0.03 -11.04 0.70
CA ASP A 125 -0.72 -12.14 0.12
C ASP A 125 -0.88 -11.94 -1.38
N ARG A 126 0.14 -12.40 -2.11
CA ARG A 126 0.16 -12.37 -3.57
C ARG A 126 -0.74 -13.43 -4.21
N SER A 127 -1.45 -14.27 -3.44
CA SER A 127 -2.41 -15.23 -3.97
C SER A 127 -3.80 -14.61 -4.12
N SER A 128 -4.13 -13.62 -3.27
CA SER A 128 -5.44 -12.97 -3.30
C SER A 128 -5.66 -12.10 -4.54
N ARG A 129 -6.56 -12.56 -5.41
CA ARG A 129 -7.06 -11.78 -6.55
C ARG A 129 -7.74 -10.49 -6.10
N GLY A 130 -8.54 -10.53 -5.02
CA GLY A 130 -9.23 -9.37 -4.49
C GLY A 130 -8.26 -8.26 -4.10
N ARG A 131 -7.16 -8.59 -3.42
CA ARG A 131 -6.10 -7.64 -3.07
C ARG A 131 -5.38 -7.09 -4.30
N TYR A 132 -5.12 -7.93 -5.30
CA TYR A 132 -4.52 -7.47 -6.56
C TYR A 132 -5.43 -6.47 -7.30
N VAL A 133 -6.74 -6.78 -7.43
CA VAL A 133 -7.70 -5.89 -8.07
C VAL A 133 -7.84 -4.58 -7.30
N ALA A 134 -7.96 -4.63 -5.97
CA ALA A 134 -8.02 -3.44 -5.13
C ALA A 134 -6.76 -2.57 -5.30
N LEU A 135 -5.57 -3.18 -5.33
CA LEU A 135 -4.32 -2.49 -5.61
C LEU A 135 -4.33 -1.85 -7.01
N VAL A 136 -4.68 -2.58 -8.07
CA VAL A 136 -4.67 -2.03 -9.45
C VAL A 136 -5.62 -0.84 -9.56
N VAL A 137 -6.85 -0.97 -9.07
CA VAL A 137 -7.86 0.09 -9.10
C VAL A 137 -7.41 1.28 -8.26
N GLY A 138 -7.00 1.04 -7.01
CA GLY A 138 -6.57 2.10 -6.11
C GLY A 138 -5.33 2.82 -6.60
N TYR A 139 -4.33 2.10 -7.09
CA TYR A 139 -3.12 2.68 -7.68
C TYR A 139 -3.46 3.54 -8.91
N PHE A 140 -4.32 3.05 -9.80
CA PHE A 140 -4.73 3.79 -10.99
C PHE A 140 -5.38 5.14 -10.62
N PHE A 141 -6.42 5.13 -9.80
CA PHE A 141 -7.12 6.37 -9.46
C PHE A 141 -6.26 7.31 -8.62
N ASN A 142 -5.45 6.79 -7.70
CA ASN A 142 -4.70 7.60 -6.74
C ASN A 142 -3.37 8.12 -7.29
N ARG A 143 -2.58 7.29 -8.00
CA ARG A 143 -1.25 7.67 -8.49
C ARG A 143 -1.22 8.03 -9.98
N ILE A 144 -2.16 7.55 -10.79
CA ILE A 144 -2.21 7.88 -12.23
C ILE A 144 -3.15 9.05 -12.49
N VAL A 145 -4.44 8.88 -12.15
CA VAL A 145 -5.48 9.86 -12.45
C VAL A 145 -5.35 11.09 -11.54
N TYR A 146 -5.36 10.92 -10.21
CA TYR A 146 -5.34 12.04 -9.28
C TYR A 146 -4.03 12.84 -9.36
N LEU A 147 -2.87 12.18 -9.24
CA LEU A 147 -1.58 12.88 -9.37
C LEU A 147 -1.41 13.50 -10.77
N GLY A 148 -1.82 12.79 -11.83
CA GLY A 148 -1.78 13.34 -13.19
C GLY A 148 -2.67 14.57 -13.35
N HIS A 149 -3.87 14.55 -12.77
CA HIS A 149 -4.74 15.72 -12.72
C HIS A 149 -4.06 16.90 -12.04
N LEU A 150 -3.44 16.69 -10.88
CA LEU A 150 -2.70 17.75 -10.18
C LEU A 150 -1.56 18.33 -11.02
N VAL A 151 -0.69 17.50 -11.61
CA VAL A 151 0.55 17.99 -12.23
C VAL A 151 0.42 18.49 -13.68
N TYR A 152 -0.72 18.22 -14.33
CA TYR A 152 -0.95 18.59 -15.73
C TYR A 152 -2.20 19.44 -15.97
N PHE A 153 -3.21 19.38 -15.09
CA PHE A 153 -4.52 19.97 -15.39
C PHE A 153 -5.05 20.90 -14.30
N ALA A 154 -4.62 20.78 -13.04
CA ALA A 154 -4.99 21.70 -11.98
C ALA A 154 -4.27 23.04 -12.23
N PRO A 155 -4.97 24.13 -12.60
CA PRO A 155 -4.34 25.38 -13.05
C PRO A 155 -3.35 25.90 -12.01
N ASP A 156 -3.78 25.98 -10.75
CA ASP A 156 -2.97 26.50 -9.65
C ASP A 156 -1.73 25.66 -9.34
N PHE A 157 -1.65 24.41 -9.80
CA PHE A 157 -0.54 23.49 -9.51
C PHE A 157 0.34 23.24 -10.75
N SER A 158 -0.22 23.42 -11.95
CA SER A 158 0.42 23.08 -13.22
C SER A 158 1.04 24.28 -13.95
N THR A 159 0.79 25.51 -13.48
CA THR A 159 1.41 26.74 -14.00
C THR A 159 2.37 27.36 -12.98
N PRO A 160 3.68 27.06 -13.03
CA PRO A 160 4.65 27.64 -12.12
C PRO A 160 4.88 29.12 -12.48
N THR A 161 4.98 29.99 -11.47
CA THR A 161 5.34 31.41 -11.66
C THR A 161 6.79 31.71 -11.30
N THR A 162 7.42 30.83 -10.52
CA THR A 162 8.84 30.95 -10.15
C THR A 162 9.68 29.79 -10.70
N GLY A 163 11.00 30.02 -10.83
CA GLY A 163 11.94 28.97 -11.23
C GLY A 163 11.97 27.80 -10.24
N ARG A 164 11.82 28.06 -8.93
CA ARG A 164 11.77 27.03 -7.90
C ARG A 164 10.49 26.19 -8.03
N GLU A 165 9.34 26.82 -8.24
CA GLU A 165 8.08 26.10 -8.50
C GLU A 165 8.18 25.23 -9.76
N ALA A 166 8.83 25.73 -10.82
CA ALA A 166 9.04 24.96 -12.04
C ALA A 166 9.86 23.69 -11.79
N VAL A 167 10.97 23.79 -11.03
CA VAL A 167 11.78 22.63 -10.63
C VAL A 167 10.95 21.61 -9.86
N CYS A 168 10.13 22.08 -8.93
CA CYS A 168 9.29 21.21 -8.10
C CYS A 168 8.19 20.51 -8.92
N LEU A 169 7.53 21.23 -9.84
CA LEU A 169 6.56 20.67 -10.77
C LEU A 169 7.18 19.62 -11.69
N TRP A 170 8.36 19.89 -12.25
CA TRP A 170 9.07 18.91 -13.07
C TRP A 170 9.48 17.67 -12.27
N THR A 171 9.92 17.84 -11.02
CA THR A 171 10.21 16.73 -10.09
C THR A 171 8.97 15.86 -9.87
N LEU A 172 7.81 16.48 -9.67
CA LEU A 172 6.51 15.82 -9.56
C LEU A 172 6.09 15.07 -10.82
N ARG A 173 6.34 15.64 -12.00
CA ARG A 173 6.09 14.98 -13.29
C ARG A 173 7.01 13.79 -13.50
N LEU A 174 8.28 13.86 -13.09
CA LEU A 174 9.20 12.72 -13.10
C LEU A 174 8.72 11.61 -12.15
N LEU A 175 8.26 11.97 -10.94
CA LEU A 175 7.65 11.02 -10.01
C LEU A 175 6.40 10.37 -10.64
N HIS A 176 5.51 11.15 -11.26
CA HIS A 176 4.31 10.62 -11.92
C HIS A 176 4.67 9.67 -13.08
N ALA A 177 5.68 10.01 -13.89
CA ALA A 177 6.17 9.12 -14.94
C ALA A 177 6.70 7.79 -14.37
N LEU A 178 7.45 7.83 -13.26
CA LEU A 178 7.90 6.62 -12.56
C LEU A 178 6.71 5.78 -12.07
N MET A 179 5.67 6.41 -11.51
CA MET A 179 4.44 5.73 -11.08
C MET A 179 3.71 5.07 -12.27
N CYS A 180 3.69 5.72 -13.43
CA CYS A 180 3.13 5.13 -14.66
C CYS A 180 3.91 3.88 -15.08
N VAL A 181 5.24 3.91 -15.02
CA VAL A 181 6.09 2.75 -15.32
C VAL A 181 5.81 1.60 -14.35
N TRP A 182 5.73 1.88 -13.05
CA TRP A 182 5.40 0.88 -12.04
C TRP A 182 4.00 0.31 -12.21
N PHE A 183 3.03 1.14 -12.61
CA PHE A 183 1.69 0.67 -12.92
C PHE A 183 1.68 -0.28 -14.12
N ALA A 184 2.42 0.04 -15.18
CA ALA A 184 2.57 -0.86 -16.33
C ALA A 184 3.19 -2.21 -15.92
N GLN A 185 4.21 -2.20 -15.06
CA GLN A 185 4.80 -3.42 -14.49
C GLN A 185 3.80 -4.22 -13.64
N LEU A 186 2.96 -3.53 -12.87
CA LEU A 186 1.89 -4.15 -12.08
C LEU A 186 0.83 -4.82 -12.96
N LEU A 187 0.43 -4.16 -14.06
CA LEU A 187 -0.50 -4.72 -15.05
C LEU A 187 0.09 -5.94 -15.76
N GLY A 188 1.42 -6.00 -15.96
CA GLY A 188 2.10 -7.18 -16.49
C GLY A 188 1.88 -8.45 -15.66
N LYS A 189 1.56 -8.31 -14.36
CA LYS A 189 1.26 -9.44 -13.46
C LYS A 189 -0.17 -9.97 -13.59
N ARG A 190 -1.02 -9.36 -14.43
CA ARG A 190 -2.44 -9.72 -14.58
C ARG A 190 -2.65 -11.19 -14.96
N SER A 191 -1.75 -11.78 -15.76
CA SER A 191 -1.88 -13.17 -16.24
C SER A 191 -1.87 -14.19 -15.10
N LYS A 192 -1.21 -13.87 -13.98
CA LYS A 192 -1.24 -14.68 -12.75
C LYS A 192 -2.61 -14.67 -12.07
N TYR A 193 -3.41 -13.63 -12.28
CA TYR A 193 -4.71 -13.40 -11.65
C TYR A 193 -5.89 -13.51 -12.62
N SER A 194 -5.60 -13.68 -13.92
CA SER A 194 -6.60 -13.93 -14.94
C SER A 194 -7.05 -15.37 -14.78
N TRP A 195 -8.32 -15.56 -14.42
CA TRP A 195 -8.97 -16.83 -14.60
C TRP A 195 -9.27 -17.01 -16.09
N SER A 196 -8.96 -18.17 -16.66
CA SER A 196 -9.68 -18.60 -17.86
C SER A 196 -11.12 -18.79 -17.44
N TRP A 197 -12.05 -18.16 -18.14
CA TRP A 197 -13.49 -18.24 -17.90
C TRP A 197 -14.06 -19.68 -18.01
N HIS A 198 -13.21 -20.68 -18.30
CA HIS A 198 -13.58 -22.08 -18.48
C HIS A 198 -13.58 -22.90 -17.19
N GLY A 199 -13.01 -22.43 -16.08
CA GLY A 199 -13.04 -23.18 -14.81
C GLY A 199 -14.42 -23.20 -14.13
N GLY A 200 -15.29 -22.24 -14.46
CA GLY A 200 -16.58 -22.05 -13.78
C GLY A 200 -17.70 -22.77 -14.50
N SER A 201 -17.56 -22.89 -15.81
CA SER A 201 -18.40 -23.73 -16.64
C SER A 201 -18.25 -25.20 -16.28
N ALA A 202 -17.03 -25.71 -16.03
CA ALA A 202 -16.82 -27.13 -15.74
C ALA A 202 -17.39 -27.54 -14.37
N ALA A 203 -17.16 -26.75 -13.31
CA ALA A 203 -17.72 -27.02 -12.00
C ALA A 203 -19.25 -26.84 -11.96
N TYR A 204 -19.79 -25.86 -12.70
CA TYR A 204 -21.24 -25.69 -12.87
C TYR A 204 -21.88 -26.82 -13.69
N GLN A 205 -21.21 -27.28 -14.76
CA GLN A 205 -21.67 -28.41 -15.57
C GLN A 205 -21.60 -29.73 -14.79
N GLN A 206 -20.55 -29.94 -13.98
CA GLN A 206 -20.46 -31.09 -13.07
C GLN A 206 -21.51 -31.05 -11.96
N ALA A 207 -21.75 -29.88 -11.36
CA ALA A 207 -22.81 -29.72 -10.35
C ALA A 207 -24.20 -29.96 -10.95
N LYS A 208 -24.46 -29.47 -12.17
CA LYS A 208 -25.73 -29.67 -12.88
C LYS A 208 -25.93 -31.13 -13.33
N GLN A 209 -24.86 -31.82 -13.75
CA GLN A 209 -24.90 -33.25 -14.06
C GLN A 209 -25.06 -34.12 -12.81
N GLN A 210 -24.52 -33.71 -11.65
CA GLN A 210 -24.77 -34.39 -10.38
C GLN A 210 -26.21 -34.17 -9.87
N GLU A 211 -26.77 -32.98 -10.09
CA GLU A 211 -28.16 -32.66 -9.73
C GLU A 211 -29.17 -33.44 -10.60
N GLU A 212 -28.89 -33.61 -11.91
CA GLU A 212 -29.71 -34.43 -12.81
C GLU A 212 -29.51 -35.96 -12.62
N ALA A 213 -28.40 -36.40 -12.02
CA ALA A 213 -28.11 -37.81 -11.75
C ALA A 213 -28.57 -38.31 -10.37
N THR A 214 -29.09 -37.43 -9.51
CA THR A 214 -29.57 -37.79 -8.17
C THR A 214 -31.07 -38.10 -8.22
N PRO A 215 -31.52 -39.35 -8.02
CA PRO A 215 -32.95 -39.65 -7.95
C PRO A 215 -33.58 -38.91 -6.77
N ALA A 216 -34.77 -38.34 -6.97
CA ALA A 216 -35.52 -37.70 -5.91
C ALA A 216 -35.71 -38.68 -4.73
N PRO A 217 -35.49 -38.24 -3.47
CA PRO A 217 -35.70 -39.12 -2.33
C PRO A 217 -37.18 -39.48 -2.24
N GLU A 218 -37.48 -40.77 -2.11
CA GLU A 218 -38.83 -41.27 -1.85
C GLU A 218 -39.39 -40.60 -0.59
N PRO A 219 -40.68 -40.22 -0.58
CA PRO A 219 -41.30 -39.59 0.58
C PRO A 219 -41.42 -40.63 1.70
N LYS A 220 -40.53 -40.55 2.70
CA LYS A 220 -40.71 -41.29 3.94
C LYS A 220 -41.89 -40.71 4.69
N ALA A 221 -42.86 -41.57 4.97
CA ALA A 221 -44.03 -41.28 5.79
C ALA A 221 -43.62 -40.67 7.13
N ALA A 222 -44.37 -39.64 7.56
CA ALA A 222 -44.14 -38.88 8.78
C ALA A 222 -44.10 -39.80 10.00
N ALA A 223 -43.00 -39.75 10.75
CA ALA A 223 -42.90 -40.37 12.06
C ALA A 223 -43.56 -39.46 13.12
N PRO A 224 -44.24 -40.02 14.14
CA PRO A 224 -44.92 -39.22 15.16
C PRO A 224 -43.94 -38.64 16.19
N LEU A 225 -44.19 -37.41 16.64
CA LEU A 225 -43.53 -36.78 17.79
C LEU A 225 -43.99 -37.43 19.11
N PRO A 226 -43.06 -37.73 20.02
CA PRO A 226 -43.12 -37.13 21.37
C PRO A 226 -41.69 -36.98 21.99
N ALA A 227 -41.41 -36.37 23.14
CA ALA A 227 -42.01 -35.45 24.10
C ALA A 227 -40.86 -34.90 24.98
N LYS A 228 -41.09 -33.83 25.73
CA LYS A 228 -40.14 -33.15 26.65
C LYS A 228 -39.50 -34.08 27.69
N ALA A 229 -38.22 -33.83 28.01
CA ALA A 229 -37.62 -33.97 29.34
C ALA A 229 -36.26 -33.20 29.46
N GLU A 230 -36.29 -32.07 30.18
CA GLU A 230 -35.42 -31.59 31.30
C GLU A 230 -33.87 -31.80 31.38
N PRO A 231 -33.14 -31.00 32.20
CA PRO A 231 -31.85 -30.41 31.80
C PRO A 231 -30.58 -30.79 32.62
N PHE A 232 -29.41 -30.51 32.02
CA PHE A 232 -28.04 -30.32 32.60
C PHE A 232 -27.35 -31.57 33.27
N PRO A 233 -26.00 -31.65 33.43
CA PRO A 233 -25.07 -30.55 33.70
C PRO A 233 -23.66 -30.56 33.06
N VAL A 234 -22.99 -29.44 33.37
CA VAL A 234 -21.60 -29.00 33.27
C VAL A 234 -20.52 -30.06 33.50
N SER A 235 -19.41 -29.95 32.75
CA SER A 235 -18.07 -30.27 33.27
C SER A 235 -17.05 -29.22 32.81
N GLU A 236 -16.53 -28.47 33.78
CA GLU A 236 -15.25 -27.76 33.72
C GLU A 236 -14.11 -28.77 33.59
N GLU A 237 -13.00 -28.41 32.92
CA GLU A 237 -11.63 -28.56 33.47
C GLU A 237 -10.57 -28.08 32.46
N LYS A 238 -9.77 -27.08 32.92
CA LYS A 238 -8.32 -26.80 32.75
C LYS A 238 -7.64 -26.96 31.36
N ALA A 239 -6.51 -26.35 31.07
CA ALA A 239 -5.68 -25.26 31.59
C ALA A 239 -4.51 -25.17 30.58
N ALA A 240 -3.88 -23.99 30.53
CA ALA A 240 -2.47 -23.78 30.22
C ALA A 240 -1.88 -24.40 28.94
N LEU A 241 -1.40 -23.54 28.03
CA LEU A 241 -0.03 -23.61 27.50
C LEU A 241 0.25 -22.40 26.60
N MET A 242 1.05 -21.46 27.12
CA MET A 242 1.89 -20.63 26.26
C MET A 242 3.00 -21.50 25.66
N PRO A 243 3.52 -21.12 24.48
CA PRO A 243 4.94 -21.25 24.23
C PRO A 243 5.61 -19.90 23.96
N ARG A 244 6.75 -19.72 24.63
CA ARG A 244 7.81 -18.73 24.35
C ARG A 244 8.40 -18.91 22.95
N ALA A 245 8.88 -17.77 22.44
CA ALA A 245 10.10 -17.55 21.65
C ALA A 245 10.63 -18.68 20.75
N GLY A 246 10.62 -18.41 19.44
CA GLY A 246 11.41 -19.13 18.45
C GLY A 246 11.45 -18.37 17.13
N SER A 247 12.49 -17.58 16.91
CA SER A 247 12.93 -17.21 15.56
C SER A 247 13.52 -18.45 14.88
N PRO A 248 13.33 -18.61 13.57
CA PRO A 248 14.50 -18.46 12.72
C PRO A 248 14.28 -17.46 11.59
N ARG A 249 15.36 -16.74 11.30
CA ARG A 249 15.60 -15.90 10.14
C ARG A 249 15.35 -16.66 8.83
N GLU A 250 14.62 -16.04 7.91
CA GLU A 250 14.81 -16.26 6.48
C GLU A 250 15.18 -14.91 5.82
N PRO A 251 16.20 -14.89 4.94
CA PRO A 251 16.59 -13.69 4.22
C PRO A 251 15.58 -13.45 3.09
N LEU A 252 14.73 -12.43 3.22
CA LEU A 252 13.90 -11.99 2.11
C LEU A 252 14.79 -11.30 1.08
N ALA A 253 15.17 -12.07 0.07
CA ALA A 253 15.83 -11.62 -1.13
C ALA A 253 15.08 -10.41 -1.70
N ALA A 254 15.80 -9.29 -1.80
CA ALA A 254 15.44 -8.15 -2.62
C ALA A 254 15.30 -8.62 -4.07
N CYS A 255 14.06 -8.76 -4.55
CA CYS A 255 13.81 -8.91 -5.98
C CYS A 255 13.93 -7.54 -6.65
N SER A 256 15.18 -7.19 -6.97
CA SER A 256 15.51 -6.24 -8.02
C SER A 256 14.91 -6.71 -9.35
N PRO A 257 14.23 -5.86 -10.12
CA PRO A 257 13.71 -6.23 -11.42
C PRO A 257 14.85 -6.15 -12.44
N ASN A 258 15.60 -7.25 -12.63
CA ASN A 258 16.34 -7.62 -13.86
C ASN A 258 17.54 -8.56 -13.59
N SER A 259 17.33 -9.81 -13.19
CA SER A 259 18.44 -10.80 -13.21
C SER A 259 18.10 -12.21 -13.68
N GLU A 260 16.83 -12.59 -13.88
CA GLU A 260 16.51 -13.98 -14.26
C GLU A 260 16.72 -14.33 -15.75
N THR A 261 17.07 -13.38 -16.62
CA THR A 261 17.28 -13.65 -18.06
C THR A 261 18.73 -13.67 -18.52
N ARG A 262 19.74 -13.42 -17.65
CA ARG A 262 21.15 -13.38 -18.08
C ARG A 262 21.96 -14.64 -17.79
N THR A 263 21.46 -15.57 -16.97
CA THR A 263 22.23 -16.74 -16.53
C THR A 263 21.96 -18.01 -17.35
N ARG A 264 20.97 -18.01 -18.25
CA ARG A 264 20.62 -19.20 -19.06
C ARG A 264 21.25 -19.24 -20.47
N ARG A 265 21.98 -18.21 -20.89
CA ARG A 265 22.57 -18.12 -22.25
C ARG A 265 24.09 -18.30 -22.31
N LYS A 266 24.76 -18.59 -21.20
CA LYS A 266 26.23 -18.81 -21.15
C LYS A 266 26.67 -20.26 -20.86
N THR A 267 25.74 -21.20 -20.75
CA THR A 267 26.05 -22.62 -20.45
C THR A 267 25.60 -23.58 -21.55
N LEU A 268 25.38 -23.09 -22.77
CA LEU A 268 24.97 -23.89 -23.93
C LEU A 268 25.82 -23.62 -25.20
N MET A 269 27.05 -23.09 -25.02
CA MET A 269 28.04 -22.86 -26.09
C MET A 269 29.44 -23.30 -25.64
N ALA A 270 29.52 -24.36 -24.83
CA ALA A 270 30.77 -25.03 -24.50
C ALA A 270 30.52 -26.54 -24.44
N GLN A 271 30.33 -27.13 -25.62
CA GLN A 271 30.55 -28.53 -25.97
C GLN A 271 30.70 -28.60 -27.49
#